data_AF-A0A2I0T478-F1
#
_entry.id   AF-A0A2I0T478-F1
#
_cell.length_a   1.000
_cell.length_b   1.000
_cell.length_c   1.000
_cell.angle_alpha   90.00
_cell.angle_beta   90.00
_cell.angle_gamma   90.00
#
_symmetry.space_group_name_H-M   'P 1'
#
loop_
_entity.id
_entity.type
_entity.pdbx_description
1 polymer ?
#
loop_
_entity_poly.entity_id
_entity_poly.type
_entity_poly.pdbx_seq_one_letter_code
_entity_poly.pdbx_strand_id
1 'polypeptide(L)'
;MLCFPSFVSDVDHQKADWVSIHQQICQLLIPIRTPLPFLLSEKERKHGAEQLLKRQKYLIDLAYGTAREFVLEGKHKEALPAALHALRFSTEAYGSDSLQLVPAYLLLAEASTAPAARPVCNWNFEHLLG
;
A
#
# COMPACT_ATOMS: atom_id res chain seq x y z
N MET A 1 -10.03 1.30 15.65
CA MET A 1 -11.25 1.67 14.90
C MET A 1 -10.81 2.24 13.55
N LEU A 2 -10.91 1.57 12.40
CA LEU A 2 -11.06 0.16 12.06
C LEU A 2 -9.98 -0.10 11.00
N CYS A 3 -9.14 -1.12 11.20
CA CYS A 3 -8.49 -1.78 10.08
C CYS A 3 -9.65 -2.43 9.31
N PHE A 4 -10.20 -1.70 8.35
CA PHE A 4 -11.28 -2.22 7.54
C PHE A 4 -10.70 -3.41 6.80
N PRO A 5 -11.18 -4.64 7.03
CA PRO A 5 -10.84 -5.74 6.16
C PRO A 5 -11.39 -5.32 4.81
N SER A 6 -10.53 -4.99 3.85
CA SER A 6 -10.93 -5.06 2.46
C SER A 6 -11.49 -6.47 2.28
N PHE A 7 -12.81 -6.55 2.09
CA PHE A 7 -13.65 -7.75 2.22
C PHE A 7 -13.37 -8.81 1.13
N VAL A 8 -12.21 -8.74 0.47
CA VAL A 8 -11.83 -9.53 -0.72
C VAL A 8 -10.44 -10.16 -0.57
N SER A 9 -9.96 -10.32 0.67
CA SER A 9 -8.66 -10.93 0.92
C SER A 9 -8.84 -12.12 1.86
N ASP A 10 -8.58 -13.31 1.33
CA ASP A 10 -8.56 -14.61 2.00
C ASP A 10 -7.83 -14.55 3.37
N VAL A 11 -8.15 -15.45 4.29
CA VAL A 11 -7.57 -15.48 5.66
C VAL A 11 -6.04 -15.51 5.62
N ASP A 12 -5.46 -16.14 4.60
CA ASP A 12 -4.01 -16.18 4.38
C ASP A 12 -3.44 -14.82 3.95
N HIS A 13 -4.19 -14.01 3.20
CA HIS A 13 -3.81 -12.65 2.87
C HIS A 13 -3.88 -11.73 4.11
N GLN A 14 -4.90 -11.87 4.96
CA GLN A 14 -4.97 -11.09 6.21
C GLN A 14 -3.82 -11.45 7.17
N LYS A 15 -3.42 -12.72 7.22
CA LYS A 15 -2.24 -13.14 7.98
C LYS A 15 -0.96 -12.57 7.37
N ALA A 16 -0.82 -12.59 6.05
CA ALA A 16 0.32 -12.00 5.35
C ALA A 16 0.41 -10.48 5.59
N ASP A 17 -0.70 -9.74 5.52
CA ASP A 17 -0.76 -8.31 5.86
C ASP A 17 -0.29 -8.07 7.31
N TRP A 18 -0.83 -8.87 8.24
CA TRP A 18 -0.52 -8.78 9.67
C TRP A 18 0.97 -9.01 9.95
N VAL A 19 1.55 -10.04 9.32
CA VAL A 19 2.96 -10.44 9.48
C VAL A 19 3.92 -9.50 8.72
N SER A 20 3.46 -8.92 7.61
CA SER A 20 4.29 -8.12 6.70
C SER A 20 4.56 -6.71 7.24
N ILE A 21 3.52 -5.89 7.41
CA ILE A 21 3.73 -4.45 7.66
C ILE A 21 2.65 -3.78 8.52
N HIS A 22 1.56 -4.49 8.80
CA HIS A 22 0.40 -3.94 9.49
C HIS A 22 0.74 -3.30 10.85
N GLN A 23 1.58 -3.96 11.66
CA GLN A 23 1.96 -3.45 12.99
C GLN A 23 2.71 -2.10 12.89
N GLN A 24 3.54 -1.92 11.87
CA GLN A 24 4.31 -0.70 11.66
C GLN A 24 3.42 0.45 11.14
N ILE A 25 2.50 0.13 10.22
CA ILE A 25 1.63 1.12 9.56
C ILE A 25 0.49 1.59 10.48
N CYS A 26 -0.09 0.71 11.29
CA CYS A 26 -1.33 1.01 12.02
C CYS A 26 -1.24 2.20 12.96
N GLN A 27 -0.12 2.36 13.66
CA GLN A 27 0.09 3.50 14.56
C GLN A 27 0.29 4.81 13.77
N LEU A 28 0.89 4.72 12.60
CA LEU A 28 1.22 5.85 11.73
C LEU A 28 0.03 6.37 10.91
N LEU A 29 -1.02 5.56 10.76
CA LEU A 29 -2.23 5.95 10.02
C LEU A 29 -3.18 6.84 10.82
N ILE A 30 -3.18 6.75 12.15
CA ILE A 30 -4.08 7.53 13.02
C ILE A 30 -3.95 9.03 12.72
N PRO A 31 -2.74 9.63 12.72
CA PRO A 31 -2.58 11.07 12.56
C PRO A 31 -2.82 11.56 11.12
N ILE A 32 -2.87 10.66 10.14
CA ILE A 32 -3.13 10.98 8.72
C ILE A 32 -4.63 10.98 8.45
N ARG A 33 -5.37 10.13 9.15
CA ARG A 33 -6.84 9.99 9.01
C ARG A 33 -7.62 10.91 9.93
N THR A 34 -6.98 11.50 10.95
CA THR A 34 -7.62 12.49 11.81
C THR A 34 -7.90 13.77 11.01
N PRO A 35 -9.17 14.17 10.85
CA PRO A 35 -9.52 15.38 10.13
C PRO A 35 -8.96 16.61 10.86
N LEU A 36 -8.49 17.58 10.07
CA LEU A 36 -8.00 18.85 10.60
C LEU A 36 -9.18 19.62 11.25
N PRO A 37 -9.01 20.25 12.42
CA PRO A 37 -10.04 21.09 13.01
C PRO A 37 -10.53 22.17 12.03
N PHE A 38 -11.84 22.40 11.98
CA PHE A 38 -12.50 23.27 11.00
C PHE A 38 -12.11 24.76 11.10
N LEU A 39 -11.60 25.21 12.25
CA LEU A 39 -11.36 26.62 12.57
C LEU A 39 -9.87 26.93 12.79
N LEU A 40 -9.03 26.63 11.79
CA LEU A 40 -7.60 26.95 11.83
C LEU A 40 -7.28 28.19 11.01
N SER A 41 -6.30 28.97 11.47
CA SER A 41 -5.73 30.06 10.68
C SER A 41 -5.08 29.54 9.39
N GLU A 42 -4.91 30.39 8.38
CA GLU A 42 -4.24 29.97 7.13
C GLU A 42 -2.83 29.42 7.36
N LYS A 43 -2.10 29.96 8.34
CA LYS A 43 -0.75 29.49 8.70
C LYS A 43 -0.79 28.08 9.28
N GLU A 44 -1.69 27.83 10.21
CA GLU A 44 -1.88 26.50 10.81
C GLU A 44 -2.37 25.48 9.77
N ARG A 45 -3.22 25.90 8.84
CA ARG A 45 -3.71 25.04 7.76
C ARG A 45 -2.58 24.65 6.78
N LYS A 46 -1.74 25.60 6.38
CA LYS A 46 -0.55 25.32 5.55
C LYS A 46 0.43 24.41 6.27
N HIS A 47 0.73 24.70 7.54
CA HIS A 47 1.61 23.88 8.37
C HIS A 47 1.09 22.45 8.54
N GLY A 48 -0.22 22.30 8.79
CA GLY A 48 -0.88 20.99 8.89
C GLY A 48 -0.79 20.18 7.58
N ALA A 49 -0.98 20.84 6.43
CA ALA A 49 -0.84 20.20 5.13
C ALA A 49 0.60 19.73 4.84
N GLU A 50 1.60 20.53 5.20
CA GLU A 50 3.02 20.14 5.07
C GLU A 50 3.38 18.93 5.95
N GLN A 51 2.90 18.93 7.20
CA GLN A 51 3.09 17.79 8.12
C GLN A 51 2.39 16.52 7.61
N LEU A 52 1.18 16.66 7.07
CA LEU A 52 0.44 15.54 6.48
C LEU A 52 1.21 14.94 5.30
N LEU A 53 1.68 15.78 4.37
CA LEU A 53 2.46 15.32 3.22
C LEU A 53 3.76 14.63 3.65
N LYS A 54 4.45 15.17 4.67
CA LYS A 54 5.68 14.56 5.20
C LYS A 54 5.41 13.16 5.79
N ARG A 55 4.30 13.00 6.51
CA ARG A 55 3.88 11.70 7.08
C ARG A 55 3.47 10.71 5.99
N GLN A 56 2.76 11.17 4.96
CA GLN A 56 2.39 10.34 3.81
C GLN A 56 3.62 9.83 3.07
N LYS A 57 4.60 10.71 2.80
CA LYS A 57 5.89 10.31 2.18
C LYS A 57 6.62 9.26 2.99
N TYR A 58 6.73 9.48 4.31
CA TYR A 58 7.34 8.50 5.20
C TYR A 58 6.64 7.12 5.15
N LEU A 59 5.30 7.10 5.09
CA LEU A 59 4.57 5.84 4.94
C LEU A 59 4.80 5.15 3.60
N ILE A 60 4.89 5.92 2.52
CA ILE A 60 5.20 5.39 1.19
C ILE A 60 6.59 4.76 1.21
N ASP A 61 7.58 5.48 1.73
CA ASP A 61 8.96 5.01 1.79
C ASP A 61 9.10 3.75 2.66
N LEU A 62 8.42 3.71 3.82
CA LEU A 62 8.39 2.55 4.70
C LEU A 62 7.78 1.33 3.99
N ALA A 63 6.61 1.50 3.38
CA ALA A 63 5.92 0.42 2.68
C ALA A 63 6.73 -0.11 1.48
N TYR A 64 7.33 0.80 0.72
CA TYR A 64 8.20 0.47 -0.39
C TYR A 64 9.45 -0.28 0.06
N GLY A 65 10.12 0.19 1.12
CA GLY A 65 11.31 -0.44 1.69
C GLY A 65 11.05 -1.86 2.15
N THR A 66 10.01 -2.05 2.98
CA THR A 66 9.61 -3.38 3.48
C THR A 66 9.22 -4.34 2.36
N ALA A 67 8.45 -3.88 1.37
CA ALA A 67 8.10 -4.71 0.23
C ALA A 67 9.34 -5.14 -0.57
N ARG A 68 10.28 -4.21 -0.79
CA ARG A 68 11.53 -4.50 -1.49
C ARG A 68 12.41 -5.49 -0.73
N GLU A 69 12.51 -5.35 0.59
CA GLU A 69 13.18 -6.33 1.45
C GLU A 69 12.59 -7.73 1.28
N PHE A 70 11.26 -7.86 1.33
CA PHE A 70 10.60 -9.16 1.13
C PHE A 70 10.80 -9.73 -0.28
N VAL A 71 10.81 -8.91 -1.33
CA VAL A 71 11.14 -9.36 -2.69
C VAL A 71 12.56 -9.90 -2.75
N LEU A 72 13.53 -9.19 -2.15
CA LEU A 72 14.93 -9.61 -2.12
C LEU A 72 15.14 -10.90 -1.32
N GLU A 73 14.35 -11.11 -0.27
CA GLU A 73 14.34 -12.34 0.54
C GLU A 73 13.57 -13.49 -0.12
N GLY A 74 12.94 -13.27 -1.28
CA GLY A 74 12.10 -14.27 -1.97
C GLY A 74 10.75 -14.54 -1.28
N LYS A 75 10.38 -13.72 -0.29
CA LYS A 75 9.13 -13.79 0.47
C LYS A 75 8.00 -13.08 -0.28
N HIS A 76 7.65 -13.59 -1.45
CA HIS A 76 6.67 -12.96 -2.35
C HIS A 76 5.27 -12.83 -1.71
N LYS A 77 4.87 -13.76 -0.84
CA LYS A 77 3.58 -13.73 -0.15
C LYS A 77 3.47 -12.55 0.83
N GLU A 78 4.57 -12.21 1.48
CA GLU A 78 4.70 -11.11 2.42
C GLU A 78 5.03 -9.78 1.71
N ALA A 79 5.70 -9.83 0.56
CA ALA A 79 5.99 -8.68 -0.28
C ALA A 79 4.71 -8.07 -0.89
N LEU A 80 3.80 -8.93 -1.34
CA LEU A 80 2.56 -8.51 -2.01
C LEU A 80 1.73 -7.49 -1.20
N PRO A 81 1.43 -7.73 0.09
CA PRO A 81 0.65 -6.77 0.87
C PRO A 81 1.39 -5.47 1.18
N ALA A 82 2.71 -5.52 1.41
CA ALA A 82 3.51 -4.31 1.57
C ALA A 82 3.53 -3.47 0.27
N ALA A 83 3.64 -4.11 -0.89
CA ALA A 83 3.61 -3.43 -2.19
C ALA A 83 2.23 -2.81 -2.48
N LEU A 84 1.14 -3.49 -2.12
CA LEU A 84 -0.22 -2.94 -2.22
C LEU A 84 -0.39 -1.70 -1.32
N HIS A 85 0.16 -1.72 -0.10
CA HIS A 85 0.16 -0.56 0.78
C HIS A 85 0.96 0.61 0.20
N ALA A 86 2.15 0.35 -0.37
CA ALA A 86 2.96 1.37 -1.02
C ALA A 86 2.22 2.04 -2.17
N LEU A 87 1.54 1.25 -3.02
CA LEU A 87 0.71 1.77 -4.10
C LEU A 87 -0.44 2.61 -3.58
N ARG A 88 -1.19 2.10 -2.59
CA ARG A 88 -2.33 2.80 -2.02
C ARG A 88 -1.95 4.15 -1.43
N PHE A 89 -0.90 4.22 -0.60
CA PHE A 89 -0.46 5.48 -0.01
C PHE A 89 0.05 6.47 -1.06
N SER A 90 0.72 5.96 -2.10
CA SER A 90 1.17 6.79 -3.22
C SER A 90 -0.03 7.38 -3.98
N THR A 91 -1.10 6.61 -4.21
CA THR A 91 -2.32 7.10 -4.85
C THR A 91 -3.04 8.13 -3.98
N GLU A 92 -3.11 7.91 -2.67
CA GLU A 92 -3.70 8.86 -1.71
C GLU A 92 -2.90 10.18 -1.61
N ALA A 93 -1.57 10.14 -1.79
CA ALA A 93 -0.70 11.31 -1.68
C ALA A 93 -0.55 12.10 -3.01
N TYR A 94 -0.48 11.40 -4.14
CA TYR A 94 -0.13 11.99 -5.44
C TYR A 94 -1.27 11.98 -6.47
N GLY A 95 -2.35 11.22 -6.23
CA GLY A 95 -3.43 10.98 -7.19
C GLY A 95 -3.16 9.79 -8.12
N SER A 96 -4.22 9.26 -8.74
CA SER A 96 -4.20 8.05 -9.58
C SER A 96 -3.39 8.17 -10.86
N ASP A 97 -3.21 9.39 -11.37
CA ASP A 97 -2.62 9.64 -12.69
C ASP A 97 -1.16 10.12 -12.59
N SER A 98 -0.58 10.03 -11.39
CA SER A 98 0.75 10.53 -11.12
C SER A 98 1.85 9.55 -11.53
N LEU A 99 2.88 10.06 -12.20
CA LEU A 99 4.11 9.31 -12.51
C LEU A 99 4.84 8.83 -11.24
N GLN A 100 4.57 9.43 -10.08
CA GLN A 100 5.11 9.00 -8.78
C GLN A 100 4.65 7.59 -8.38
N LEU A 101 3.62 7.05 -9.04
CA LEU A 101 3.10 5.70 -8.80
C LEU A 101 3.91 4.59 -9.48
N VAL A 102 4.68 4.94 -10.53
CA VAL A 102 5.41 3.95 -11.34
C VAL A 102 6.28 3.01 -10.49
N PRO A 103 7.06 3.49 -9.50
CA PRO A 103 7.87 2.59 -8.67
C PRO A 103 7.02 1.60 -7.86
N ALA A 104 5.85 2.02 -7.37
CA ALA A 104 4.96 1.15 -6.60
C ALA A 104 4.30 0.08 -7.49
N TYR A 105 3.93 0.43 -8.73
CA TYR A 105 3.43 -0.53 -9.71
C TYR A 105 4.48 -1.58 -10.09
N LEU A 106 5.73 -1.16 -10.32
CA LEU A 106 6.83 -2.08 -10.62
C LEU A 106 7.08 -3.04 -9.46
N LEU A 107 7.14 -2.53 -8.23
CA LEU A 107 7.33 -3.37 -7.05
C LEU A 107 6.19 -4.37 -6.83
N LEU A 108 4.94 -3.96 -7.11
CA LEU A 108 3.79 -4.85 -7.04
C LEU A 108 3.86 -5.95 -8.10
N ALA A 109 4.30 -5.62 -9.32
CA ALA A 109 4.52 -6.60 -10.38
C ALA A 109 5.59 -7.62 -9.97
N GLU A 110 6.73 -7.15 -9.45
CA GLU A 110 7.81 -7.99 -8.95
C GLU A 110 7.36 -8.92 -7.80
N ALA A 111 6.62 -8.37 -6.82
CA ALA A 111 6.05 -9.15 -5.73
C ALA A 111 5.06 -10.21 -6.24
N SER A 112 4.32 -9.92 -7.32
CA SER A 112 3.36 -10.84 -7.93
C SER A 112 4.03 -11.94 -8.77
N THR A 113 5.20 -11.68 -9.34
CA THR A 113 5.98 -12.65 -10.10
C THR A 113 6.92 -13.43 -9.16
N ALA A 114 6.40 -14.48 -8.53
CA ALA A 114 7.26 -15.44 -7.83
C ALA A 114 8.15 -16.21 -8.84
N PRO A 115 9.48 -16.33 -8.64
CA PRO A 115 10.32 -17.14 -9.48
C PRO A 115 9.99 -18.62 -9.26
N ALA A 116 9.43 -19.25 -10.29
CA ALA A 116 9.33 -20.69 -10.49
C ALA A 116 8.57 -21.52 -9.42
N ALA A 117 7.25 -21.32 -9.31
CA ALA A 117 6.26 -22.40 -9.12
C ALA A 117 4.84 -21.82 -9.05
N ARG A 118 4.24 -21.52 -10.21
CA ARG A 118 2.79 -21.60 -10.34
C ARG A 118 2.47 -22.57 -11.48
N PRO A 119 1.69 -23.63 -11.24
CA PRO A 119 0.91 -24.18 -12.33
C PRO A 119 0.03 -23.03 -12.82
N VAL A 120 -0.03 -22.86 -14.14
CA VAL A 120 -0.89 -21.87 -14.79
C VAL A 120 -2.30 -22.08 -14.24
N CYS A 121 -2.75 -21.23 -13.33
CA CYS A 121 -4.17 -21.09 -13.07
C CYS A 121 -4.72 -20.54 -14.39
N ASN A 122 -5.43 -21.39 -15.13
CA ASN A 122 -6.19 -21.04 -16.31
C ASN A 122 -7.11 -19.87 -15.96
N TRP A 123 -6.67 -18.64 -16.21
CA TRP A 123 -7.56 -17.52 -16.40
C TRP A 123 -8.25 -17.78 -17.74
N ASN A 124 -9.36 -18.52 -17.72
CA ASN A 124 -10.25 -18.63 -18.87
C ASN A 124 -10.82 -17.23 -19.16
N PHE A 125 -10.15 -16.51 -20.04
CA PHE A 125 -10.60 -15.25 -20.65
C PHE A 125 -11.63 -15.53 -21.76
N GLU A 126 -12.67 -16.32 -21.49
CA GLU A 126 -13.73 -16.61 -22.47
C GLU A 126 -15.09 -15.94 -22.15
N HIS A 127 -15.12 -14.88 -21.34
CA HIS A 127 -16.38 -14.20 -21.01
C HIS A 127 -16.37 -12.67 -21.21
N LEU A 128 -15.50 -12.13 -22.07
CA LEU A 128 -15.53 -10.69 -22.42
C LEU A 128 -15.53 -10.36 -23.91
N LEU A 129 -15.85 -11.33 -24.79
CA LEU A 129 -16.34 -11.05 -26.14
C LEU A 129 -17.40 -12.10 -26.49
N GLY A 130 -18.66 -11.73 -26.27
CA GLY A 130 -19.86 -12.51 -26.57
C GLY A 130 -21.10 -11.77 -26.09
#